data_AF-A0A3S9V7A8-F1
#
_entry.id   AF-A0A3S9V7A8-F1
#
_cell.length_a   1.000
_cell.length_b   1.000
_cell.length_c   1.000
_cell.angle_alpha   90.00
_cell.angle_beta   90.00
_cell.angle_gamma   90.00
#
_symmetry.space_group_name_H-M   'P 1'
#
loop_
_entity.id
_entity.type
_entity.pdbx_description
1 polymer ?
#
loop_
_entity_poly.entity_id
_entity_poly.type
_entity_poly.pdbx_seq_one_letter_code
_entity_poly.pdbx_strand_id
1 'polypeptide(L)'
;MAAALAVLFVLAGCESWDRAVKDFGSNINGLQRVATVYDQGGNAIKTYKGKFDVEVNEYGNKIKFDLDGKRILIYNATVIVEEE
;
A
#
# COMPACT_ATOMS: atom_id res chain seq x y z
N MET A 1 40.07 -29.25 -6.45
CA MET A 1 38.60 -29.39 -6.56
C MET A 1 37.95 -28.89 -5.27
N ALA A 2 37.91 -27.57 -5.06
CA ALA A 2 37.23 -26.97 -3.89
C ALA A 2 36.70 -25.56 -4.22
N ALA A 3 37.41 -24.82 -5.07
CA ALA A 3 36.99 -23.48 -5.49
C ALA A 3 35.76 -23.44 -6.43
N ALA A 4 35.48 -24.52 -7.17
CA ALA A 4 34.36 -24.56 -8.14
C ALA A 4 32.98 -24.74 -7.49
N LEU A 5 32.92 -25.32 -6.28
CA LEU A 5 31.65 -25.54 -5.56
C LEU A 5 31.16 -24.30 -4.80
N ALA A 6 32.05 -23.35 -4.51
CA ALA A 6 31.67 -22.11 -3.81
C ALA A 6 30.95 -21.11 -4.73
N VAL A 7 31.20 -21.14 -6.05
CA VAL A 7 30.59 -20.20 -7.01
C VAL A 7 29.11 -20.53 -7.29
N LEU A 8 28.72 -21.80 -7.18
CA LEU A 8 27.34 -22.23 -7.44
C LEU A 8 26.36 -21.82 -6.31
N PHE A 9 26.84 -21.63 -5.08
CA PHE A 9 26.00 -21.15 -3.97
C PHE A 9 25.75 -19.63 -4.01
N VAL A 10 26.61 -18.85 -4.67
CA VAL A 10 26.44 -17.39 -4.76
C VAL A 10 25.38 -17.02 -5.81
N LEU A 11 25.21 -17.83 -6.86
CA LEU A 11 24.24 -17.57 -7.93
C LEU A 11 22.79 -17.98 -7.57
N ALA A 12 22.61 -18.98 -6.70
CA ALA A 12 21.27 -19.37 -6.22
C ALA A 12 20.70 -18.40 -5.15
N GLY A 13 21.57 -17.62 -4.50
CA GLY A 13 21.19 -16.66 -3.48
C GLY A 13 20.69 -15.31 -4.02
N CYS A 14 21.00 -14.96 -5.26
CA CYS A 14 20.66 -13.64 -5.82
C CYS A 14 19.17 -13.55 -6.24
N GLU A 15 18.63 -14.53 -6.96
CA GLU A 15 17.23 -14.51 -7.38
C GLU A 15 16.24 -14.71 -6.22
N SER A 16 16.65 -15.47 -5.21
CA SER A 16 15.84 -15.71 -4.00
C SER A 16 15.75 -14.44 -3.15
N TRP A 17 16.81 -13.63 -3.14
CA TRP A 17 16.85 -12.36 -2.42
C TRP A 17 15.99 -11.29 -3.09
N ASP A 18 16.02 -11.18 -4.42
CA ASP A 18 15.16 -10.24 -5.16
C ASP A 18 13.66 -10.51 -4.92
N ARG A 19 13.28 -11.79 -4.82
CA ARG A 19 11.91 -12.19 -4.50
C ARG A 19 11.58 -11.95 -3.03
N ALA A 20 12.49 -12.28 -2.11
CA ALA A 20 12.30 -12.03 -0.69
C ALA A 20 12.23 -10.53 -0.35
N VAL A 21 12.96 -9.66 -1.05
CA VAL A 21 12.85 -8.19 -0.90
C VAL A 21 11.54 -7.68 -1.48
N LYS A 22 11.08 -8.22 -2.62
CA LYS A 22 9.75 -7.91 -3.15
C LYS A 22 8.65 -8.37 -2.20
N ASP A 23 8.76 -9.55 -1.60
CA ASP A 23 7.78 -10.09 -0.66
C ASP A 23 7.83 -9.37 0.71
N PHE A 24 9.02 -9.02 1.22
CA PHE A 24 9.15 -8.19 2.44
C PHE A 24 8.65 -6.75 2.23
N GLY A 25 8.79 -6.19 1.04
CA GLY A 25 8.22 -4.88 0.68
C GLY A 25 6.71 -4.92 0.43
N SER A 26 6.14 -6.09 0.14
CA SER A 26 4.73 -6.27 -0.20
C SER A 26 3.87 -6.67 1.00
N ASN A 27 4.42 -7.34 2.01
CA ASN A 27 3.63 -7.96 3.08
C ASN A 27 3.37 -7.07 4.32
N ILE A 28 3.75 -5.78 4.29
CA ILE A 28 3.69 -4.92 5.51
C ILE A 28 2.92 -3.60 5.30
N ASN A 29 2.60 -3.19 4.06
CA ASN A 29 2.24 -1.77 3.79
C ASN A 29 0.87 -1.49 3.15
N GLY A 30 -0.09 -2.42 3.17
CA GLY A 30 -1.41 -2.22 2.56
C GLY A 30 -1.38 -2.24 1.02
N LEU A 31 -2.57 -2.13 0.39
CA LEU A 31 -2.70 -2.16 -1.07
C LEU A 31 -2.48 -0.78 -1.69
N GLN A 32 -1.91 -0.75 -2.89
CA GLN A 32 -1.74 0.46 -3.68
C GLN A 32 -3.13 0.96 -4.11
N ARG A 33 -3.50 2.15 -3.62
CA ARG A 33 -4.84 2.72 -3.79
C ARG A 33 -4.80 4.21 -4.10
N VAL A 34 -5.89 4.67 -4.72
CA VAL A 34 -6.22 6.09 -4.92
C VAL A 34 -7.52 6.38 -4.21
N ALA A 35 -7.51 7.27 -3.22
CA ALA A 35 -8.71 7.73 -2.53
C ALA A 35 -9.01 9.18 -2.93
N THR A 36 -10.16 9.41 -3.56
CA THR A 36 -10.63 10.75 -3.96
C THR A 36 -11.84 11.14 -3.11
N VAL A 37 -11.73 12.29 -2.44
CA VAL A 37 -12.76 12.88 -1.58
C VAL A 37 -13.54 13.91 -2.38
N TYR A 38 -14.85 13.86 -2.30
CA TYR A 38 -15.77 14.74 -3.00
C TYR A 38 -16.58 15.59 -2.02
N ASP A 39 -16.91 16.82 -2.43
CA ASP A 39 -17.91 17.63 -1.75
C ASP A 39 -19.35 17.14 -2.03
N GLN A 40 -20.33 17.79 -1.40
CA GLN A 40 -21.75 17.46 -1.57
C GLN A 40 -22.30 17.80 -2.98
N GLY A 41 -21.57 18.60 -3.75
CA GLY A 41 -21.88 18.91 -5.15
C GLY A 41 -21.24 17.94 -6.15
N GLY A 42 -20.47 16.96 -5.68
CA GLY A 42 -19.75 16.00 -6.53
C GLY A 42 -18.41 16.52 -7.06
N ASN A 43 -17.89 17.63 -6.56
CA ASN A 43 -16.57 18.14 -6.96
C ASN A 43 -15.48 17.46 -6.14
N ALA A 44 -14.42 17.01 -6.81
CA ALA A 44 -13.25 16.47 -6.14
C ALA A 44 -12.52 17.57 -5.37
N ILE A 45 -12.35 17.37 -4.05
CA ILE A 45 -11.69 18.33 -3.17
C ILE A 45 -10.30 17.87 -2.73
N LYS A 46 -10.03 16.56 -2.76
CA LYS A 46 -8.70 16.02 -2.42
C LYS A 46 -8.51 14.61 -2.94
N THR A 47 -7.28 14.30 -3.38
CA THR A 47 -6.88 12.95 -3.77
C THR A 47 -5.67 12.50 -2.96
N TYR A 48 -5.71 11.27 -2.49
CA TYR A 48 -4.63 10.58 -1.80
C TYR A 48 -4.20 9.40 -2.66
N LYS A 49 -2.89 9.20 -2.82
CA LYS A 49 -2.32 8.09 -3.59
C LYS A 49 -1.23 7.44 -2.77
N GLY A 50 -1.21 6.12 -2.72
CA GLY A 50 -0.17 5.37 -2.05
C GLY A 50 -0.67 4.02 -1.55
N LYS A 51 0.14 3.37 -0.73
CA LYS A 51 -0.25 2.11 -0.10
C LYS A 51 -0.89 2.38 1.25
N PHE A 52 -2.16 2.00 1.39
CA PHE A 52 -2.90 2.17 2.64
C PHE A 52 -4.08 1.22 2.73
N ASP A 53 -4.45 0.86 3.95
CA ASP A 53 -5.68 0.13 4.24
C ASP A 53 -6.78 1.06 4.72
N VAL A 54 -7.97 0.86 4.17
CA VAL A 54 -9.14 1.70 4.42
C VAL A 54 -10.01 1.04 5.47
N GLU A 55 -10.19 1.73 6.59
CA GLU A 55 -11.14 1.34 7.63
C GLU A 55 -12.37 2.25 7.56
N VAL A 56 -13.54 1.62 7.45
CA VAL A 56 -14.85 2.29 7.50
C VAL A 56 -15.52 1.91 8.82
N ASN A 57 -16.16 2.87 9.49
CA ASN A 57 -16.94 2.56 10.68
C ASN A 57 -18.30 1.92 10.33
N GLU A 58 -18.96 1.34 11.33
CA GLU A 58 -20.25 0.65 11.15
C GLU A 58 -21.34 1.54 10.52
N TYR A 59 -21.29 2.85 10.79
CA TYR A 59 -22.26 3.83 10.27
C TYR A 59 -21.89 4.41 8.89
N GLY A 60 -20.75 4.01 8.30
CA GLY A 60 -20.29 4.50 6.99
C GLY A 60 -19.90 5.98 6.94
N ASN A 61 -19.98 6.71 8.05
CA ASN A 61 -19.80 8.16 8.10
C ASN A 61 -18.37 8.59 8.46
N LYS A 62 -17.47 7.63 8.68
CA LYS A 62 -16.06 7.88 8.98
C LYS A 62 -15.18 6.91 8.20
N ILE A 63 -14.20 7.48 7.50
CA ILE A 63 -13.12 6.74 6.84
C ILE A 63 -11.81 7.08 7.53
N LYS A 64 -10.97 6.05 7.76
CA LYS A 64 -9.65 6.15 8.37
C LYS A 64 -8.63 5.37 7.55
N PHE A 65 -7.48 5.98 7.31
CA PHE A 65 -6.29 5.30 6.77
C PHE A 65 -5.03 6.05 7.19
N ASP A 66 -3.90 5.35 7.19
CA ASP A 66 -2.58 5.91 7.46
C ASP A 66 -1.79 6.00 6.14
N LEU A 67 -1.20 7.17 5.86
CA LEU A 67 -0.41 7.43 4.67
C LEU A 67 0.80 8.30 5.03
N ASP A 68 2.01 7.88 4.64
CA ASP A 68 3.26 8.60 4.89
C ASP A 68 3.47 9.01 6.36
N GLY A 69 3.13 8.12 7.29
CA GLY A 69 3.23 8.37 8.73
C GLY A 69 2.18 9.34 9.29
N LYS A 70 1.18 9.74 8.49
CA LYS A 70 0.06 10.60 8.90
C LYS A 70 -1.24 9.81 8.89
N ARG A 71 -1.99 9.93 9.99
CA ARG A 71 -3.36 9.42 10.07
C ARG A 71 -4.34 10.39 9.43
N ILE A 72 -5.06 9.92 8.43
CA ILE A 72 -6.13 10.66 7.78
C ILE A 72 -7.47 10.17 8.32
N LEU A 73 -8.31 11.12 8.73
CA LEU A 73 -9.69 10.88 9.17
C LEU A 73 -10.61 11.77 8.35
N ILE A 74 -11.59 11.16 7.70
CA ILE A 74 -12.58 11.84 6.87
C ILE A 74 -13.95 11.55 7.47
N TYR A 75 -14.73 12.59 7.73
CA TYR A 75 -16.07 12.51 8.32
C TYR A 75 -17.10 13.04 7.35
N ASN A 76 -18.21 12.30 7.18
CA ASN A 76 -19.40 12.71 6.44
C ASN A 76 -19.12 13.21 5.02
N ALA A 77 -18.19 12.57 4.30
CA ALA A 77 -17.84 12.92 2.92
C ALA A 77 -17.89 11.69 2.02
N THR A 78 -18.22 11.92 0.75
CA THR A 78 -18.14 10.88 -0.29
C THR A 78 -16.68 10.63 -0.63
N VAL A 79 -16.25 9.38 -0.56
CA VAL A 79 -14.89 8.96 -0.92
C VAL A 79 -14.97 7.77 -1.85
N ILE A 80 -14.31 7.87 -3.00
CA ILE A 80 -14.10 6.76 -3.93
C ILE A 80 -12.69 6.25 -3.72
N VAL A 81 -12.55 4.94 -3.51
CA VAL A 81 -11.26 4.25 -3.35
C VAL A 81 -11.10 3.25 -4.47
N GLU A 82 -10.04 3.41 -5.27
CA GLU A 82 -9.70 2.54 -6.40
C GLU A 82 -8.36 1.85 -6.09
N GLU A 83 -8.25 0.56 -6.43
CA GLU A 83 -7.00 -0.20 -6.37
C GLU A 83 -6.27 -0.10 -7.73
N GLU A 84 -4.94 -0.01 -7.72
CA GLU A 84 -4.09 -0.03 -8.93
C GLU A 84 -3.62 -1.44 -9.28
#